data_AF-A0A356X1Z8-F1
#
_entry.id   AF-A0A356X1Z8-F1
#
_cell.length_a   1.000
_cell.length_b   1.000
_cell.length_c   1.000
_cell.angle_alpha   90.00
_cell.angle_beta   90.00
_cell.angle_gamma   90.00
#
_symmetry.space_group_name_H-M   'P 1'
#
loop_
_entity.id
_entity.type
_entity.pdbx_description
1 polymer ?
#
loop_
_entity_poly.entity_id
_entity_poly.type
_entity_poly.pdbx_seq_one_letter_code
_entity_poly.pdbx_strand_id
1 'polypeptide(L)'
;MSGGGNMEGGGSMIPPQLYPQIVQSLPFQLELLNEEVEFPRFETSTTVYTFFDEVYTPSVLTHIKGYTIGLPGKIIGLFKEEAPKAALPRGFETDSVISVTKNQMAIIDNMRERVSISLNEETGVINLTVTMPDPQASAQLAQTSIGLMKEYVVNYRTRKAEEDLRFAREQLEMAKAEFETVQNRLAEFRDSNINLSSARAQTQEQRLQSEYDLAFNVYNSVAQQVEQAKLKVQEQTPVVSVLQPVQVPVDDETSGLMVLVSFTMVFIIVAFGYFLISYLLIYKIHLGSVNN
;
A
#
# COMPACT_ATOMS: atom_id res chain seq x y z
N MET A 1 -10.89 35.19 28.58
CA MET A 1 -9.91 35.02 27.49
C MET A 1 -10.13 33.62 26.94
N SER A 2 -10.83 33.53 25.81
CA SER A 2 -11.16 32.27 25.14
C SER A 2 -9.95 31.83 24.33
N GLY A 3 -9.40 30.66 24.66
CA GLY A 3 -8.31 30.05 23.92
C GLY A 3 -8.83 29.54 22.58
N GLY A 4 -8.61 30.33 21.53
CA GLY A 4 -8.70 29.86 20.15
C GLY A 4 -7.52 28.94 19.90
N GLY A 5 -7.77 27.63 19.92
CA GLY A 5 -6.81 26.64 19.44
C GLY A 5 -6.59 26.86 17.95
N ASN A 6 -5.41 27.36 17.60
CA ASN A 6 -4.87 27.21 16.25
C ASN A 6 -4.79 25.71 15.97
N MET A 7 -5.70 25.21 15.13
CA MET A 7 -5.47 23.96 14.41
C MET A 7 -4.39 24.24 13.36
N GLU A 8 -3.12 24.17 13.79
CA GLU A 8 -1.99 24.13 12.88
C GLU A 8 -2.09 22.86 12.02
N GLY A 9 -2.37 23.04 10.73
CA GLY A 9 -1.44 22.62 9.67
C GLY A 9 -1.11 21.14 9.48
N GLY A 10 -1.78 20.19 10.13
CA GLY A 10 -1.47 18.75 10.00
C GLY A 10 -1.95 18.05 8.70
N GLY A 11 -2.65 18.75 7.80
CA GLY A 11 -3.39 18.12 6.69
C GLY A 11 -2.58 17.61 5.49
N SER A 12 -1.27 17.88 5.46
CA SER A 12 -0.41 17.59 4.30
C SER A 12 0.46 16.34 4.43
N MET A 13 0.51 15.69 5.59
CA MET A 13 1.24 14.43 5.77
C MET A 13 0.27 13.26 5.63
N ILE A 14 0.63 12.26 4.83
CA ILE A 14 -0.03 10.95 4.87
C ILE A 14 0.09 10.46 6.31
N PRO A 15 -1.02 10.18 7.02
CA PRO A 15 -0.92 9.62 8.37
C PRO A 15 0.02 8.42 8.34
N PRO A 16 1.07 8.37 9.18
CA PRO A 16 2.05 7.27 9.15
C PRO A 16 1.39 5.88 9.23
N GLN A 17 0.18 5.80 9.79
CA GLN A 17 -0.66 4.61 9.86
C GLN A 17 -1.09 4.05 8.49
N LEU A 18 -1.02 4.85 7.42
CA LEU A 18 -1.35 4.42 6.05
C LEU A 18 -0.14 3.85 5.30
N TYR A 19 1.09 4.04 5.78
CA TYR A 19 2.29 3.50 5.12
C TYR A 19 2.29 1.96 5.01
N PRO A 20 1.88 1.20 6.03
CA PRO A 20 1.71 -0.24 5.87
C PRO A 20 0.73 -0.60 4.74
N GLN A 21 -0.33 0.18 4.55
CA GLN A 21 -1.32 -0.07 3.49
C GLN A 21 -0.77 0.19 2.09
N ILE A 22 0.11 1.19 1.94
CA ILE A 22 0.81 1.46 0.67
C ILE A 22 1.68 0.26 0.29
N VAL A 23 2.49 -0.23 1.24
CA VAL A 23 3.37 -1.38 0.98
C VAL A 23 2.61 -2.67 0.74
N GLN A 24 1.47 -2.88 1.41
CA GLN A 24 0.61 -4.04 1.19
C GLN A 24 -0.26 -3.94 -0.08
N SER A 25 -0.27 -2.78 -0.75
CA SER A 25 -1.07 -2.56 -1.95
C SER A 25 -0.60 -3.42 -3.13
N LEU A 26 -1.55 -3.83 -3.99
CA LEU A 26 -1.25 -4.65 -5.15
C LEU A 26 -0.23 -3.99 -6.12
N PRO A 27 -0.34 -2.70 -6.47
CA PRO A 27 0.65 -2.04 -7.34
C PRO A 27 2.07 -2.11 -6.78
N PHE A 28 2.23 -1.79 -5.49
CA PHE A 28 3.54 -1.83 -4.82
C PHE A 28 4.16 -3.23 -4.86
N GLN A 29 3.36 -4.26 -4.56
CA GLN A 29 3.81 -5.66 -4.59
C GLN A 29 4.20 -6.10 -5.99
N LEU A 30 3.45 -5.68 -7.01
CA LEU A 30 3.78 -6.00 -8.40
C LEU A 30 5.05 -5.31 -8.89
N GLU A 31 5.31 -4.07 -8.46
CA GLU A 31 6.56 -3.38 -8.76
C GLU A 31 7.75 -4.09 -8.12
N LEU A 32 7.66 -4.46 -6.83
CA LEU A 32 8.70 -5.26 -6.17
C LEU A 32 8.91 -6.63 -6.83
N LEU A 33 7.83 -7.28 -7.26
CA LEU A 33 7.92 -8.59 -7.94
C LEU A 33 8.59 -8.50 -9.32
N ASN A 34 8.47 -7.36 -10.00
CA ASN A 34 9.12 -7.10 -11.28
C ASN A 34 10.58 -6.66 -11.15
N GLU A 35 11.06 -6.35 -9.96
CA GLU A 35 12.44 -5.91 -9.71
C GLU A 35 13.42 -7.06 -9.96
N GLU A 36 14.53 -6.76 -10.65
CA GLU A 36 15.65 -7.68 -10.82
C GLU A 36 16.54 -7.65 -9.58
N VAL A 37 16.76 -8.82 -8.98
CA VAL A 37 17.53 -8.98 -7.74
C VAL A 37 18.55 -10.11 -7.93
N GLU A 38 19.73 -9.93 -7.34
CA GLU A 38 20.75 -10.96 -7.32
C GLU A 38 20.52 -11.92 -6.16
N PHE A 39 20.59 -13.22 -6.45
CA PHE A 39 20.48 -14.30 -5.47
C PHE A 39 21.77 -15.13 -5.43
N PRO A 40 22.86 -14.65 -4.79
CA PRO A 40 24.13 -15.36 -4.73
C PRO A 40 24.05 -16.80 -4.21
N ARG A 41 23.21 -17.10 -3.20
CA ARG A 41 23.01 -18.47 -2.67
C ARG A 41 22.45 -19.44 -3.73
N PHE A 42 21.83 -18.91 -4.78
CA PHE A 42 21.21 -19.68 -5.87
C PHE A 42 21.93 -19.46 -7.21
N GLU A 43 23.05 -18.72 -7.22
CA GLU A 43 23.85 -18.40 -8.41
C GLU A 43 23.03 -17.85 -9.58
N THR A 44 21.99 -17.07 -9.27
CA THR A 44 21.06 -16.54 -10.27
C THR A 44 20.79 -15.06 -10.06
N SER A 45 20.47 -14.36 -11.15
CA SER A 45 19.97 -12.99 -11.15
C SER A 45 18.69 -12.99 -11.97
N THR A 46 17.57 -12.68 -11.33
CA THR A 46 16.26 -12.75 -11.99
C THR A 46 15.26 -11.85 -11.27
N THR A 47 14.06 -11.71 -11.83
CA THR A 47 13.00 -10.98 -11.14
C THR A 47 12.55 -11.72 -9.89
N VAL A 48 12.15 -10.99 -8.85
CA VAL A 48 11.63 -11.61 -7.62
C VAL A 48 10.45 -12.54 -7.94
N TYR A 49 9.62 -12.20 -8.92
CA TYR A 49 8.56 -13.07 -9.42
C TYR A 49 9.08 -14.40 -9.97
N THR A 50 10.01 -14.36 -10.93
CA THR A 50 10.58 -15.57 -11.54
C THR A 50 11.28 -16.43 -10.50
N PHE A 51 11.97 -15.81 -9.53
CA PHE A 51 12.58 -16.52 -8.42
C PHE A 51 11.56 -17.34 -7.62
N PHE A 52 10.43 -16.75 -7.23
CA PHE A 52 9.40 -17.47 -6.48
C PHE A 52 8.54 -18.42 -7.31
N ASP A 53 8.36 -18.16 -8.61
CA ASP A 53 7.61 -19.03 -9.51
C ASP A 53 8.42 -20.27 -9.94
N GLU A 54 9.73 -20.13 -10.17
CA GLU A 54 10.54 -21.16 -10.81
C GLU A 54 11.67 -21.72 -9.94
N VAL A 55 12.30 -20.91 -9.09
CA VAL A 55 13.54 -21.28 -8.37
C VAL A 55 13.28 -21.74 -6.94
N TYR A 56 12.46 -21.00 -6.19
CA TYR A 56 12.21 -21.23 -4.77
C TYR A 56 11.04 -22.18 -4.48
N THR A 57 10.37 -22.71 -5.51
CA THR A 57 9.25 -23.63 -5.28
C THR A 57 9.72 -24.89 -4.54
N PRO A 58 9.05 -25.29 -3.45
CA PRO A 58 9.52 -26.40 -2.65
C PRO A 58 9.39 -27.71 -3.45
N SER A 59 10.53 -28.37 -3.61
CA SER A 59 10.77 -29.63 -4.34
C SER A 59 9.87 -30.82 -3.93
N VAL A 60 8.96 -30.64 -2.96
CA VAL A 60 7.99 -31.66 -2.54
C VAL A 60 7.02 -32.03 -3.66
N LEU A 61 6.46 -31.09 -4.43
CA LEU A 61 5.51 -31.47 -5.48
C LEU A 61 6.19 -32.18 -6.67
N THR A 62 7.44 -31.80 -6.98
CA THR A 62 8.29 -32.46 -7.98
C THR A 62 8.67 -33.88 -7.53
N HIS A 63 8.96 -34.08 -6.24
CA HIS A 63 9.21 -35.43 -5.70
C HIS A 63 7.96 -36.30 -5.66
N ILE A 64 6.77 -35.77 -5.34
CA ILE A 64 5.52 -36.55 -5.35
C ILE A 64 5.12 -36.93 -6.80
N LYS A 65 5.43 -36.08 -7.79
CA LYS A 65 5.35 -36.44 -9.22
C LYS A 65 6.21 -37.66 -9.54
N GLY A 66 7.44 -37.75 -9.00
CA GLY A 66 8.33 -38.91 -9.18
C GLY A 66 7.76 -40.24 -8.63
N TYR A 67 7.05 -40.18 -7.51
CA TYR A 67 6.45 -41.37 -6.86
C TYR A 67 5.09 -41.78 -7.46
N THR A 68 4.44 -40.91 -8.24
CA THR A 68 3.15 -41.24 -8.89
C THR A 68 3.30 -41.85 -10.29
N ILE A 69 4.52 -41.93 -10.83
CA ILE A 69 4.85 -42.54 -12.14
C ILE A 69 4.61 -44.07 -12.17
N GLY A 70 4.35 -44.71 -11.02
CA GLY A 70 4.11 -46.16 -10.91
C GLY A 70 2.66 -46.61 -10.78
N LEU A 71 1.65 -45.73 -10.91
CA LEU A 71 0.23 -46.11 -10.77
C LEU A 71 -0.44 -46.36 -12.14
N PRO A 72 -0.66 -47.62 -12.54
CA PRO A 72 -1.34 -47.91 -13.80
C PRO A 72 -2.85 -47.68 -13.65
N GLY A 73 -3.36 -46.66 -14.34
CA GLY A 73 -4.67 -46.82 -14.99
C GLY A 73 -5.71 -45.71 -14.89
N LYS A 74 -5.51 -44.53 -14.28
CA LYS A 74 -6.57 -43.48 -14.25
C LYS A 74 -6.19 -41.99 -14.26
N ILE A 75 -4.93 -41.57 -14.48
CA ILE A 75 -4.55 -40.12 -14.41
C ILE A 75 -4.22 -39.50 -15.80
N ILE A 76 -4.56 -40.17 -16.91
CA ILE A 76 -4.28 -39.68 -18.28
C ILE A 76 -5.35 -38.66 -18.72
N GLY A 77 -5.50 -37.57 -17.97
CA GLY A 77 -6.41 -36.46 -18.31
C GLY A 77 -5.94 -35.08 -17.85
N LEU A 78 -4.74 -34.96 -17.30
CA LEU A 78 -4.26 -33.75 -16.62
C LEU A 78 -2.99 -33.13 -17.22
N PHE A 79 -2.63 -33.50 -18.44
CA PHE A 79 -1.66 -32.74 -19.24
C PHE A 79 -2.42 -31.75 -20.13
N LYS A 80 -2.93 -30.70 -19.49
CA LYS A 80 -3.37 -29.49 -20.17
C LYS A 80 -2.09 -28.72 -20.54
N GLU A 81 -1.88 -28.46 -21.83
CA GLU A 81 -0.80 -27.59 -22.31
C GLU A 81 -0.75 -26.32 -21.46
N GLU A 82 0.41 -26.05 -20.87
CA GLU A 82 0.66 -24.82 -20.15
C GLU A 82 0.51 -23.66 -21.14
N ALA A 83 -0.59 -22.91 -21.00
CA ALA A 83 -0.76 -21.66 -21.71
C ALA A 83 0.47 -20.76 -21.43
N PRO A 84 0.93 -19.97 -22.41
CA PRO A 84 2.10 -19.11 -22.23
C PRO A 84 1.93 -18.28 -20.96
N LYS A 85 2.91 -18.37 -20.03
CA LYS A 85 2.90 -17.65 -18.77
C LYS A 85 2.74 -16.15 -19.06
N ALA A 86 1.60 -15.58 -18.65
CA ALA A 86 1.36 -14.17 -18.83
C ALA A 86 2.38 -13.39 -17.98
N ALA A 87 3.10 -12.46 -18.61
CA ALA A 87 3.99 -11.55 -17.91
C ALA A 87 3.22 -10.79 -16.83
N LEU A 88 3.90 -10.45 -15.73
CA LEU A 88 3.29 -9.58 -14.72
C LEU A 88 2.94 -8.23 -15.35
N PRO A 89 1.79 -7.63 -14.97
CA PRO A 89 1.47 -6.26 -15.33
C PRO A 89 2.61 -5.31 -14.93
N ARG A 90 2.83 -4.27 -15.72
CA ARG A 90 3.82 -3.20 -15.48
C ARG A 90 3.18 -1.85 -15.75
N GLY A 91 3.65 -0.81 -15.04
CA GLY A 91 3.15 0.56 -15.20
C GLY A 91 1.74 0.69 -14.63
N PHE A 92 1.64 0.98 -13.33
CA PHE A 92 0.37 1.07 -12.64
C PHE A 92 -0.15 2.51 -12.64
N GLU A 93 -1.09 2.82 -13.53
CA GLU A 93 -1.90 4.02 -13.35
C GLU A 93 -2.93 3.75 -12.25
N THR A 94 -3.14 4.74 -11.36
CA THR A 94 -4.00 4.60 -10.17
C THR A 94 -5.46 4.25 -10.54
N ASP A 95 -5.90 4.55 -11.77
CA ASP A 95 -7.27 4.31 -12.26
C ASP A 95 -7.41 3.07 -13.15
N SER A 96 -6.36 2.25 -13.27
CA SER A 96 -6.38 1.05 -14.12
C SER A 96 -6.87 -0.19 -13.35
N VAL A 97 -7.69 -1.01 -14.01
CA VAL A 97 -8.11 -2.32 -13.46
C VAL A 97 -6.98 -3.32 -13.67
N ILE A 98 -6.30 -3.67 -12.57
CA ILE A 98 -5.23 -4.67 -12.58
C ILE A 98 -5.86 -6.07 -12.51
N SER A 99 -5.47 -6.93 -13.46
CA SER A 99 -5.85 -8.35 -13.44
C SER A 99 -4.62 -9.22 -13.24
N VAL A 100 -4.74 -10.21 -12.34
CA VAL A 100 -3.71 -11.19 -12.04
C VAL A 100 -4.32 -12.60 -11.99
N THR A 101 -3.53 -13.60 -12.35
CA THR A 101 -3.93 -15.01 -12.25
C THR A 101 -3.90 -15.49 -10.80
N LYS A 102 -4.54 -16.64 -10.51
CA LYS A 102 -4.51 -17.25 -9.17
C LYS A 102 -3.08 -17.58 -8.70
N ASN A 103 -2.21 -18.03 -9.61
CA ASN A 103 -0.82 -18.33 -9.29
C ASN A 103 -0.04 -17.05 -8.93
N GLN A 104 -0.21 -16.00 -9.73
CA GLN A 104 0.39 -14.70 -9.46
C GLN A 104 -0.09 -14.13 -8.11
N MET A 105 -1.39 -14.25 -7.80
CA MET A 105 -1.91 -13.80 -6.49
C MET A 105 -1.29 -14.56 -5.33
N ALA A 106 -1.07 -15.87 -5.44
CA ALA A 106 -0.40 -16.65 -4.39
C ALA A 106 1.03 -16.17 -4.14
N ILE A 107 1.78 -15.81 -5.20
CA ILE A 107 3.13 -15.24 -5.09
C ILE A 107 3.07 -13.83 -4.47
N ILE A 108 2.09 -13.01 -4.87
CA ILE A 108 1.86 -11.69 -4.27
C ILE A 108 1.59 -11.79 -2.77
N ASP A 109 0.71 -12.70 -2.35
CA ASP A 109 0.40 -12.90 -0.94
C ASP A 109 1.62 -13.42 -0.17
N ASN A 110 2.45 -14.29 -0.77
CA ASN A 110 3.72 -14.67 -0.16
C ASN A 110 4.68 -13.49 -0.01
N MET A 111 4.71 -12.59 -0.98
CA MET A 111 5.56 -11.40 -0.94
C MET A 111 5.10 -10.39 0.13
N ARG A 112 3.77 -10.25 0.32
CA ARG A 112 3.17 -9.43 1.39
C ARG A 112 3.54 -9.87 2.80
N GLU A 113 3.70 -11.17 3.01
CA GLU A 113 4.17 -11.72 4.29
C GLU A 113 5.66 -11.44 4.52
N ARG A 114 6.45 -11.39 3.44
CA ARG A 114 7.90 -11.17 3.47
C ARG A 114 8.29 -9.70 3.62
N VAL A 115 7.46 -8.78 3.13
CA VAL A 115 7.68 -7.33 3.24
C VAL A 115 6.70 -6.75 4.25
N SER A 116 7.18 -6.48 5.45
CA SER A 116 6.37 -5.94 6.53
C SER A 116 6.83 -4.53 6.93
N ILE A 117 5.86 -3.69 7.30
CA ILE A 117 6.11 -2.40 7.93
C ILE A 117 5.46 -2.40 9.30
N SER A 118 6.22 -1.96 10.31
CA SER A 118 5.67 -1.61 11.62
C SER A 118 5.91 -0.13 11.91
N LEU A 119 4.92 0.52 12.52
CA LEU A 119 4.99 1.90 12.99
C LEU A 119 5.05 1.89 14.50
N ASN A 120 6.06 2.54 15.07
CA ASN A 120 6.07 2.89 16.47
C ASN A 120 5.36 4.23 16.65
N GLU A 121 4.12 4.22 17.15
CA GLU A 121 3.28 5.43 17.29
C GLU A 121 3.85 6.47 18.27
N GLU A 122 4.62 6.04 19.27
CA GLU A 122 5.23 6.93 20.27
C GLU A 122 6.39 7.75 19.69
N THR A 123 7.20 7.12 18.83
CA THR A 123 8.42 7.72 18.28
C THR A 123 8.25 8.18 16.83
N GLY A 124 7.18 7.76 16.15
CA GLY A 124 6.98 7.97 14.71
C GLY A 124 7.93 7.18 13.81
N VAL A 125 8.73 6.26 14.38
CA VAL A 125 9.70 5.46 13.63
C VAL A 125 9.00 4.34 12.87
N ILE A 126 9.36 4.19 11.60
CA ILE A 126 8.85 3.15 10.70
C ILE A 126 9.95 2.12 10.49
N ASN A 127 9.68 0.88 10.85
CA ASN A 127 10.59 -0.24 10.58
C ASN A 127 10.05 -1.02 9.39
N LEU A 128 10.84 -1.07 8.32
CA LEU A 128 10.61 -1.92 7.15
C LEU A 128 11.48 -3.18 7.29
N THR A 129 10.84 -4.34 7.28
CA THR A 129 11.52 -5.64 7.32
C THR A 129 11.24 -6.40 6.04
N VAL A 130 12.30 -6.96 5.44
CA VAL A 130 12.22 -7.80 4.24
C VAL A 130 12.90 -9.13 4.51
N THR A 131 12.16 -10.23 4.37
CA THR A 131 12.67 -11.59 4.62
C THR A 131 12.76 -12.37 3.30
N MET A 132 13.98 -12.57 2.79
CA MET A 132 14.27 -13.37 1.60
C MET A 132 15.12 -14.61 1.93
N PRO A 133 15.08 -15.67 1.10
CA PRO A 133 15.92 -16.86 1.26
C PRO A 133 17.42 -16.59 1.12
N ASP A 134 17.77 -15.48 0.47
CA ASP A 134 19.13 -14.99 0.29
C ASP A 134 19.35 -13.67 1.08
N PRO A 135 20.43 -13.55 1.88
CA PRO A 135 20.71 -12.35 2.67
C PRO A 135 21.00 -11.10 1.82
N GLN A 136 21.70 -11.25 0.69
CA GLN A 136 22.00 -10.16 -0.22
C GLN A 136 20.72 -9.72 -0.95
N ALA A 137 19.88 -10.67 -1.38
CA ALA A 137 18.58 -10.37 -1.95
C ALA A 137 17.67 -9.63 -0.95
N SER A 138 17.68 -10.03 0.33
CA SER A 138 16.94 -9.34 1.41
C SER A 138 17.35 -7.86 1.49
N ALA A 139 18.64 -7.58 1.48
CA ALA A 139 19.16 -6.21 1.57
C ALA A 139 18.88 -5.39 0.31
N GLN A 140 19.10 -5.95 -0.89
CA GLN A 140 18.79 -5.28 -2.14
C GLN A 140 17.30 -4.92 -2.21
N LEU A 141 16.43 -5.88 -1.92
CA LEU A 141 14.98 -5.68 -1.99
C LEU A 141 14.46 -4.75 -0.90
N ALA A 142 15.05 -4.74 0.29
CA ALA A 142 14.76 -3.73 1.32
C ALA A 142 15.16 -2.32 0.85
N GLN A 143 16.32 -2.17 0.21
CA GLN A 143 16.78 -0.89 -0.32
C GLN A 143 15.86 -0.38 -1.44
N THR A 144 15.45 -1.25 -2.36
CA THR A 144 14.45 -0.94 -3.40
C THR A 144 13.11 -0.57 -2.77
N SER A 145 12.64 -1.34 -1.79
CA SER A 145 11.37 -1.09 -1.09
C SER A 145 11.34 0.30 -0.41
N ILE A 146 12.46 0.75 0.18
CA ILE A 146 12.56 2.10 0.75
C ILE A 146 12.46 3.16 -0.36
N GLY A 147 13.15 2.96 -1.49
CA GLY A 147 13.09 3.88 -2.63
C GLY A 147 11.68 4.00 -3.19
N LEU A 148 11.04 2.85 -3.42
CA LEU A 148 9.68 2.74 -3.92
C LEU A 148 8.67 3.38 -2.96
N MET A 149 8.80 3.13 -1.66
CA MET A 149 7.94 3.75 -0.65
C MET A 149 8.06 5.28 -0.68
N LYS A 150 9.29 5.82 -0.80
CA LYS A 150 9.51 7.27 -0.92
C LYS A 150 8.82 7.83 -2.15
N GLU A 151 8.95 7.17 -3.29
CA GLU A 151 8.30 7.58 -4.53
C GLU A 151 6.78 7.61 -4.40
N TYR A 152 6.17 6.55 -3.85
CA TYR A 152 4.73 6.50 -3.62
C TYR A 152 4.24 7.62 -2.70
N VAL A 153 4.98 7.91 -1.62
CA VAL A 153 4.64 9.00 -0.69
C VAL A 153 4.74 10.37 -1.37
N VAL A 154 5.79 10.60 -2.18
CA VAL A 154 5.96 11.83 -2.94
C VAL A 154 4.83 11.98 -3.96
N ASN A 155 4.58 10.96 -4.79
CA ASN A 155 3.54 10.98 -5.81
C ASN A 155 2.14 11.21 -5.23
N TYR A 156 1.83 10.62 -4.08
CA TYR A 156 0.57 10.89 -3.39
C TYR A 156 0.46 12.34 -2.92
N ARG A 157 1.51 12.90 -2.30
CA ARG A 157 1.49 14.29 -1.81
C ARG A 157 1.39 15.30 -2.94
N THR A 158 2.13 15.09 -4.03
CA THR A 158 2.05 15.94 -5.22
C THR A 158 0.63 15.97 -5.78
N ARG A 159 0.03 14.80 -6.02
CA ARG A 159 -1.36 14.72 -6.49
C ARG A 159 -2.34 15.40 -5.55
N LYS A 160 -2.23 15.15 -4.25
CA LYS A 160 -3.09 15.81 -3.26
C LYS A 160 -2.94 17.33 -3.29
N ALA A 161 -1.70 17.84 -3.36
CA ALA A 161 -1.46 19.27 -3.43
C ALA A 161 -2.02 19.90 -4.73
N GLU A 162 -1.94 19.19 -5.85
CA GLU A 162 -2.54 19.60 -7.12
C GLU A 162 -4.07 19.63 -7.06
N GLU A 163 -4.69 18.63 -6.43
CA GLU A 163 -6.14 18.57 -6.20
C GLU A 163 -6.62 19.69 -5.28
N ASP A 164 -5.92 19.93 -4.17
CA ASP A 164 -6.20 21.02 -3.24
C ASP A 164 -6.10 22.38 -3.95
N LEU A 165 -5.08 22.57 -4.80
CA LEU A 165 -4.93 23.78 -5.62
C LEU A 165 -6.07 23.94 -6.63
N ARG A 166 -6.46 22.86 -7.31
CA ARG A 166 -7.60 22.87 -8.24
C ARG A 166 -8.88 23.30 -7.52
N PHE A 167 -9.19 22.66 -6.39
CA PHE A 167 -10.36 22.98 -5.59
C PHE A 167 -10.33 24.43 -5.09
N ALA A 168 -9.20 24.92 -4.57
CA ALA A 168 -9.06 26.30 -4.12
C ALA A 168 -9.28 27.32 -5.25
N ARG A 169 -8.82 27.03 -6.47
CA ARG A 169 -9.08 27.88 -7.66
C ARG A 169 -10.56 27.93 -8.02
N GLU A 170 -11.25 26.79 -8.00
CA GLU A 170 -12.70 26.74 -8.24
C GLU A 170 -13.47 27.58 -7.21
N GLN A 171 -13.10 27.49 -5.93
CA GLN A 171 -13.68 28.32 -4.88
C GLN A 171 -13.38 29.81 -5.08
N LEU A 172 -12.19 30.16 -5.57
CA LEU A 172 -11.82 31.55 -5.82
C LEU A 172 -12.70 32.17 -6.91
N GLU A 173 -12.96 31.45 -8.00
CA GLU A 173 -13.83 31.93 -9.08
C GLU A 173 -15.28 32.13 -8.58
N MET A 174 -15.81 31.21 -7.76
CA MET A 174 -17.13 31.38 -7.16
C MET A 174 -17.20 32.58 -6.22
N ALA A 175 -16.23 32.73 -5.32
CA ALA A 175 -16.17 33.85 -4.38
C ALA A 175 -16.00 35.20 -5.10
N LYS A 176 -15.23 35.22 -6.20
CA LYS A 176 -15.05 36.40 -7.05
C LYS A 176 -16.36 36.81 -7.72
N ALA A 177 -17.09 35.87 -8.31
CA ALA A 177 -18.37 36.14 -8.95
C ALA A 177 -19.42 36.69 -7.96
N GLU A 178 -19.46 36.14 -6.75
CA GLU A 178 -20.34 36.64 -5.68
C GLU A 178 -19.94 38.05 -5.23
N PHE A 179 -18.64 38.29 -5.02
CA PHE A 179 -18.10 39.60 -4.68
C PHE A 179 -18.43 40.65 -5.75
N GLU A 180 -18.21 40.36 -7.03
CA GLU A 180 -18.54 41.26 -8.14
C GLU A 180 -20.05 41.55 -8.20
N THR A 181 -20.90 40.56 -7.91
CA THR A 181 -22.36 40.74 -7.86
C THR A 181 -22.77 41.71 -6.75
N VAL A 182 -22.20 41.58 -5.55
CA VAL A 182 -22.50 42.47 -4.42
C VAL A 182 -21.91 43.87 -4.65
N GLN A 183 -20.71 43.95 -5.23
CA GLN A 183 -20.07 45.20 -5.63
C GLN A 183 -20.96 46.00 -6.60
N ASN A 184 -21.47 45.34 -7.65
CA ASN A 184 -22.35 45.98 -8.61
C ASN A 184 -23.66 46.45 -7.97
N ARG A 185 -24.28 45.64 -7.10
CA ARG A 185 -25.50 46.04 -6.35
C ARG A 185 -25.28 47.28 -5.49
N LEU A 186 -24.13 47.38 -4.81
CA LEU A 186 -23.78 48.56 -4.00
C LEU A 186 -23.53 49.78 -4.90
N ALA A 187 -22.82 49.60 -6.01
CA ALA A 187 -22.57 50.68 -6.98
C ALA A 187 -23.87 51.22 -7.58
N GLU A 188 -24.76 50.34 -8.06
CA GLU A 188 -26.07 50.70 -8.60
C GLU A 188 -26.94 51.44 -7.57
N PHE A 189 -26.91 51.00 -6.31
CA PHE A 189 -27.64 51.68 -5.24
C PHE A 189 -27.10 53.10 -5.02
N ARG A 190 -25.77 53.28 -4.99
CA ARG A 190 -25.12 54.59 -4.81
C ARG A 190 -25.39 55.52 -5.98
N ASP A 191 -25.30 55.03 -7.20
CA ASP A 191 -25.58 55.80 -8.42
C ASP A 191 -27.05 56.24 -8.50
N SER A 192 -27.98 55.38 -8.05
CA SER A 192 -29.41 55.70 -8.04
C SER A 192 -29.83 56.65 -6.91
N ASN A 193 -29.00 56.81 -5.86
CA ASN A 193 -29.36 57.52 -4.62
C ASN A 193 -28.34 58.61 -4.24
N ILE A 194 -27.96 59.47 -5.19
CA ILE A 194 -26.92 60.51 -5.03
C ILE A 194 -27.15 61.43 -3.81
N ASN A 195 -28.41 61.69 -3.42
CA ASN A 195 -28.77 62.51 -2.26
C ASN A 195 -29.50 61.70 -1.18
N LEU A 196 -28.73 60.93 -0.39
CA LEU A 196 -29.21 60.08 0.71
C LEU A 196 -29.73 60.89 1.92
N SER A 197 -30.94 61.43 1.82
CA SER A 197 -31.59 62.19 2.92
C SER A 197 -32.47 61.33 3.84
N SER A 198 -32.91 60.15 3.39
CA SER A 198 -33.80 59.29 4.17
C SER A 198 -33.05 58.27 5.04
N ALA A 199 -33.46 58.13 6.30
CA ALA A 199 -32.88 57.15 7.24
C ALA A 199 -33.01 55.69 6.73
N ARG A 200 -34.07 55.38 5.98
CA ARG A 200 -34.25 54.06 5.34
C ARG A 200 -33.19 53.80 4.27
N ALA A 201 -32.93 54.77 3.41
CA ALA A 201 -31.89 54.64 2.38
C ALA A 201 -30.50 54.47 3.02
N GLN A 202 -30.20 55.21 4.10
CA GLN A 202 -28.93 55.07 4.84
C GLN A 202 -28.77 53.68 5.46
N THR A 203 -29.83 53.13 6.05
CA THR A 203 -29.82 51.77 6.59
C THR A 203 -29.61 50.72 5.49
N GLN A 204 -30.23 50.92 4.32
CA GLN A 204 -30.06 50.03 3.17
C GLN A 204 -28.63 50.11 2.61
N GLU A 205 -28.05 51.29 2.51
CA GLU A 205 -26.65 51.45 2.10
C GLU A 205 -25.70 50.73 3.06
N GLN A 206 -25.89 50.94 4.37
CA GLN A 206 -25.07 50.29 5.40
C GLN A 206 -25.16 48.76 5.31
N ARG A 207 -26.34 48.22 5.02
CA ARG A 207 -26.53 46.78 4.78
C ARG A 207 -25.77 46.31 3.54
N LEU A 208 -25.89 47.01 2.41
CA LEU A 208 -25.17 46.67 1.17
C LEU A 208 -23.65 46.78 1.35
N GLN A 209 -23.18 47.78 2.10
CA GLN A 209 -21.76 47.92 2.46
C GLN A 209 -21.30 46.74 3.33
N SER A 210 -22.09 46.31 4.31
CA SER A 210 -21.78 45.14 5.13
C SER A 210 -21.75 43.85 4.32
N GLU A 211 -22.68 43.68 3.36
CA GLU A 211 -22.67 42.56 2.40
C GLU A 211 -21.40 42.60 1.54
N TYR A 212 -21.00 43.78 1.05
CA TYR A 212 -19.77 43.98 0.27
C TYR A 212 -18.52 43.62 1.08
N ASP A 213 -18.40 44.14 2.32
CA ASP A 213 -17.26 43.89 3.19
C ASP A 213 -17.13 42.38 3.51
N LEU A 214 -18.26 41.69 3.72
CA LEU A 214 -18.28 40.24 3.92
C LEU A 214 -17.77 39.49 2.68
N ALA A 215 -18.34 39.80 1.50
CA ALA A 215 -17.95 39.14 0.26
C ALA A 215 -16.48 39.40 -0.10
N PHE A 216 -15.98 40.62 0.13
CA PHE A 216 -14.58 40.98 -0.05
C PHE A 216 -13.65 40.16 0.87
N ASN A 217 -14.02 40.02 2.14
CA ASN A 217 -13.24 39.25 3.11
C ASN A 217 -13.19 37.77 2.75
N VAL A 218 -14.31 37.19 2.29
CA VAL A 218 -14.35 35.81 1.78
C VAL A 218 -13.44 35.65 0.56
N TYR A 219 -13.57 36.53 -0.44
CA TYR A 219 -12.74 36.54 -1.64
C TYR A 219 -11.23 36.60 -1.29
N ASN A 220 -10.82 37.54 -0.44
CA ASN A 220 -9.43 37.67 0.00
C ASN A 220 -8.92 36.43 0.74
N SER A 221 -9.74 35.85 1.62
CA SER A 221 -9.39 34.62 2.34
C SER A 221 -9.14 33.46 1.38
N VAL A 222 -10.02 33.27 0.40
CA VAL A 222 -9.86 32.20 -0.61
C VAL A 222 -8.65 32.48 -1.52
N ALA A 223 -8.40 33.74 -1.89
CA ALA A 223 -7.22 34.12 -2.66
C ALA A 223 -5.92 33.77 -1.91
N GLN A 224 -5.86 34.05 -0.61
CA GLN A 224 -4.73 33.64 0.24
C GLN A 224 -4.57 32.11 0.29
N GLN A 225 -5.68 31.35 0.37
CA GLN A 225 -5.63 29.89 0.33
C GLN A 225 -5.09 29.35 -1.00
N VAL A 226 -5.44 29.97 -2.12
CA VAL A 226 -4.87 29.62 -3.44
C VAL A 226 -3.36 29.82 -3.47
N GLU A 227 -2.86 30.94 -2.95
CA GLU A 227 -1.40 31.18 -2.87
C GLU A 227 -0.71 30.16 -1.95
N GLN A 228 -1.31 29.83 -0.80
CA GLN A 228 -0.79 28.77 0.07
C GLN A 228 -0.77 27.41 -0.63
N ALA A 229 -1.81 27.05 -1.38
CA ALA A 229 -1.88 25.80 -2.13
C ALA A 229 -0.83 25.76 -3.26
N LYS A 230 -0.57 26.89 -3.95
CA LYS A 230 0.51 26.99 -4.95
C LYS A 230 1.87 26.73 -4.31
N LEU A 231 2.14 27.31 -3.13
CA LEU A 231 3.39 27.07 -2.41
C LEU A 231 3.56 25.60 -2.05
N LYS A 232 2.49 24.91 -1.62
CA LYS A 232 2.52 23.47 -1.31
C LYS A 232 2.86 22.59 -2.51
N VAL A 233 2.35 22.92 -3.70
CA VAL A 233 2.70 22.20 -4.94
C VAL A 233 4.17 22.40 -5.31
N GLN A 234 4.74 23.55 -4.98
CA GLN A 234 6.16 23.87 -5.25
C GLN A 234 7.11 23.34 -4.17
N GLU A 235 6.61 22.90 -3.03
CA GLU A 235 7.42 22.46 -1.91
C GLU A 235 8.07 21.08 -2.22
N GLN A 236 9.41 21.06 -2.28
CA GLN A 236 10.19 19.83 -2.47
C GLN A 236 10.86 19.42 -1.16
N THR A 237 10.09 18.97 -0.18
CA THR A 237 10.64 18.48 1.10
C THR A 237 10.64 16.95 1.18
N PRO A 238 11.78 16.31 1.51
CA PRO A 238 11.82 14.86 1.70
C PRO A 238 11.01 14.46 2.93
N VAL A 239 9.99 13.64 2.73
CA VAL A 239 9.01 13.27 3.78
C VAL A 239 9.56 12.24 4.77
N VAL A 240 10.54 11.43 4.33
CA VAL A 240 11.08 10.32 5.10
C VAL A 240 12.60 10.35 5.05
N SER A 241 13.23 10.51 6.22
CA SER A 241 14.67 10.36 6.38
C SER A 241 15.01 8.94 6.80
N VAL A 242 16.10 8.41 6.25
CA VAL A 242 16.61 7.09 6.64
C VAL A 242 17.36 7.25 7.95
N LEU A 243 16.84 6.66 9.03
CA LEU A 243 17.52 6.65 10.33
C LEU A 243 18.64 5.61 10.37
N GLN A 244 18.35 4.41 9.88
CA GLN A 244 19.29 3.30 9.80
C GLN A 244 19.39 2.83 8.34
N PRO A 245 20.60 2.79 7.74
CA PRO A 245 20.77 2.26 6.40
C PRO A 245 20.49 0.76 6.37
N VAL A 246 20.13 0.26 5.20
CA VAL A 246 19.94 -1.18 5.00
C VAL A 246 21.27 -1.90 5.15
N GLN A 247 21.25 -3.00 5.89
CA GLN A 247 22.41 -3.86 6.12
C GLN A 247 22.10 -5.27 5.63
N VAL A 248 23.13 -5.97 5.12
CA VAL A 248 23.02 -7.40 4.81
C VAL A 248 22.94 -8.18 6.13
N PRO A 249 21.93 -9.04 6.33
CA PRO A 249 21.83 -9.88 7.52
C PRO A 249 23.04 -10.81 7.64
N VAL A 250 23.59 -10.92 8.86
CA VAL A 250 24.69 -11.85 9.18
C VAL A 250 24.14 -13.19 9.68
N ASP A 251 23.08 -13.13 10.49
CA ASP A 251 22.42 -14.29 11.05
C ASP A 251 21.13 -14.60 10.28
N ASP A 252 20.83 -15.89 10.09
CA ASP A 252 19.55 -16.33 9.54
C ASP A 252 18.45 -16.17 10.60
N GLU A 253 17.27 -15.66 10.20
CA GLU A 253 16.12 -15.50 11.11
C GLU A 253 15.54 -16.85 11.59
N THR A 254 15.83 -17.93 10.86
CA THR A 254 15.25 -19.25 11.16
C THR A 254 16.15 -20.01 12.11
N SER A 255 15.72 -20.13 13.37
CA SER A 255 16.42 -20.98 14.34
C SER A 255 16.35 -22.43 13.90
N GLY A 256 17.50 -23.06 13.61
CA GLY A 256 17.58 -24.49 13.27
C GLY A 256 16.94 -25.41 14.31
N LEU A 257 16.81 -24.94 15.55
CA LEU A 257 16.10 -25.63 16.63
C LEU A 257 14.58 -25.68 16.40
N MET A 258 13.98 -24.63 15.84
CA MET A 258 12.55 -24.60 15.52
C MET A 258 12.21 -25.56 14.37
N VAL A 259 13.10 -25.63 13.37
CA VAL A 259 13.00 -26.61 12.27
C VAL A 259 13.15 -28.04 12.81
N LEU A 260 14.13 -28.29 13.68
CA LEU A 260 14.31 -29.61 14.31
C LEU A 260 13.07 -30.03 15.10
N VAL A 261 12.50 -29.12 15.90
CA VAL A 261 11.30 -29.41 16.71
C VAL A 261 10.09 -29.72 15.82
N SER A 262 9.87 -28.97 14.73
CA SER A 262 8.74 -29.24 13.83
C SER A 262 8.88 -30.59 13.11
N PHE A 263 10.08 -30.93 12.62
CA PHE A 263 10.34 -32.25 12.03
C PHE A 263 10.15 -33.39 13.03
N THR A 264 10.60 -33.21 14.27
CA THR A 264 10.45 -34.21 15.33
C THR A 264 8.97 -34.44 15.65
N MET A 265 8.17 -33.36 15.70
CA MET A 265 6.74 -33.42 15.97
C MET A 265 5.97 -34.17 14.86
N VAL A 266 6.28 -33.89 13.59
CA VAL A 266 5.71 -34.64 12.44
C VAL A 266 6.11 -36.11 12.50
N PHE A 267 7.37 -36.43 12.80
CA PHE A 267 7.85 -37.81 12.89
C PHE A 267 7.10 -38.61 13.97
N ILE A 268 6.84 -37.99 15.13
CA ILE A 268 6.07 -38.61 16.21
C ILE A 268 4.64 -38.93 15.75
N ILE A 269 3.97 -37.98 15.07
CA ILE A 269 2.60 -38.20 14.58
C ILE A 269 2.55 -39.36 13.58
N VAL A 270 3.49 -39.40 12.63
CA VAL A 270 3.56 -40.47 11.63
C VAL A 270 3.84 -41.82 12.28
N ALA A 271 4.78 -41.89 13.22
CA ALA A 271 5.11 -43.11 13.96
C ALA A 271 3.92 -43.63 14.78
N PHE A 272 3.19 -42.72 15.45
CA PHE A 272 2.02 -43.07 16.24
C PHE A 272 0.86 -43.55 15.36
N GLY A 273 0.65 -42.89 14.20
CA GLY A 273 -0.33 -43.32 13.20
C GLY A 273 -0.03 -44.70 12.63
N TYR A 274 1.23 -44.97 12.28
CA TYR A 274 1.67 -46.30 11.83
C TYR A 274 1.43 -47.37 12.90
N PHE A 275 1.78 -47.07 14.16
CA PHE A 275 1.57 -47.98 15.28
C PHE A 275 0.09 -48.31 15.49
N LEU A 276 -0.80 -47.31 15.47
CA LEU A 276 -2.25 -47.53 15.59
C LEU A 276 -2.83 -48.37 14.45
N ILE A 277 -2.41 -48.10 13.20
CA ILE A 277 -2.87 -48.88 12.04
C ILE A 277 -2.39 -50.33 12.13
N SER A 278 -1.13 -50.54 12.49
CA SER A 278 -0.55 -51.87 12.70
C SER A 278 -1.29 -52.63 13.81
N TYR A 279 -1.54 -51.97 14.94
CA TYR A 279 -2.29 -52.54 16.06
C TYR A 279 -3.71 -52.95 15.66
N LEU A 280 -4.43 -52.09 14.92
CA LEU A 280 -5.79 -52.37 14.45
C LEU A 280 -5.81 -53.52 13.43
N LEU A 281 -4.82 -53.60 12.54
CA LEU A 281 -4.67 -54.72 11.60
C LEU A 281 -4.43 -56.05 12.31
N ILE A 282 -3.53 -56.07 13.31
CA ILE A 282 -3.27 -57.28 14.12
C ILE A 282 -4.53 -57.69 14.90
N TYR A 283 -5.23 -56.73 15.51
CA TYR A 283 -6.48 -56.99 16.22
C TYR A 283 -7.56 -57.57 15.29
N LYS A 284 -7.68 -57.05 14.07
CA LYS A 284 -8.63 -57.55 13.06
C LYS A 284 -8.28 -58.96 12.58
N ILE A 285 -7.00 -59.29 12.42
CA ILE A 285 -6.54 -60.65 12.07
C ILE A 285 -6.85 -61.64 13.21
N HIS A 286 -6.67 -61.23 14.47
CA HIS A 286 -6.93 -62.08 15.62
C HIS A 286 -8.43 -62.40 15.79
N LEU A 287 -9.32 -61.42 15.59
CA LEU A 287 -10.78 -61.66 15.56
C LEU A 287 -11.26 -62.47 14.35
N GLY A 288 -10.56 -62.40 13.21
CA GLY A 288 -10.85 -63.23 12.03
C GLY A 288 -10.52 -64.71 12.21
N SER A 289 -9.63 -65.06 13.14
CA SER A 289 -9.23 -66.45 13.44
C SER A 289 -10.14 -67.15 14.46
N VAL A 290 -11.00 -66.43 15.17
CA VAL A 290 -11.88 -66.99 16.23
C VAL A 290 -13.26 -67.37 15.68
N ASN A 291 -13.59 -66.97 14.45
CA ASN A 291 -14.88 -67.20 13.79
C ASN A 291 -14.82 -68.21 12.62
N ASN A 292 -13.81 -69.08 12.56
CA ASN A 292 -13.71 -70.16 11.57
C ASN A 292 -13.45 -71.50 12.25
#